data_AF-A0A534ITS7-F1
#
_entry.id   AF-A0A534ITS7-F1
#
_cell.length_a   1.000
_cell.length_b   1.000
_cell.length_c   1.000
_cell.angle_alpha   90.00
_cell.angle_beta   90.00
_cell.angle_gamma   90.00
#
_symmetry.space_group_name_H-M   'P 1'
#
loop_
_entity.id
_entity.type
_entity.pdbx_description
1 polymer ?
#
loop_
_entity_poly.entity_id
_entity_poly.type
_entity_poly.pdbx_seq_one_letter_code
_entity_poly.pdbx_strand_id
1 'polypeptide(L)'
;MLRSERMSRALIVGPREKLEGTIEVLHSMKLLHIVDHHGGEETFPIGKPLAQAAELSDSLVKLRSIASILAVEEHLEKKEELKLAELRERILTLELNITEEDNARKKIESLLGDFSRRIEELRPFAALRLPLELYRGYESVVVLAGRTAKAVEGFDAAFPRGELFEADGALAAFVPKDHADAVASFLSRFGFSQVEVPKGEGDPVKLLASAVAEEAKWRARLEEVQGRLWSRRRRRSRSNSRKRRPLSGSR
;
A
#
# COMPACT_ATOMS: atom_id res chain seq x y z
N MET A 1 51.72 -10.42 -13.05
CA MET A 1 50.85 -11.27 -12.19
C MET A 1 50.69 -10.57 -10.85
N LEU A 2 49.46 -10.27 -10.43
CA LEU A 2 49.19 -9.74 -9.09
C LEU A 2 49.31 -10.89 -8.09
N ARG A 3 50.31 -10.84 -7.21
CA ARG A 3 50.48 -11.80 -6.11
C ARG A 3 49.74 -11.24 -4.90
N SER A 4 49.04 -12.09 -4.15
CA SER A 4 48.42 -11.69 -2.88
C SER A 4 49.50 -11.20 -1.91
N GLU A 5 49.26 -10.07 -1.28
CA GLU A 5 50.08 -9.57 -0.17
C GLU A 5 49.84 -10.42 1.09
N ARG A 6 50.88 -10.57 1.93
CA ARG A 6 50.76 -11.29 3.19
C ARG A 6 49.98 -10.44 4.20
N MET A 7 48.85 -10.96 4.69
CA MET A 7 48.10 -10.34 5.79
C MET A 7 48.51 -10.94 7.13
N SER A 8 48.60 -10.10 8.15
CA SER A 8 48.87 -10.49 9.53
C SER A 8 47.68 -10.17 10.42
N ARG A 9 47.34 -11.07 11.35
CA ARG A 9 46.31 -10.82 12.37
C ARG A 9 46.94 -10.08 13.54
N ALA A 10 46.35 -8.96 13.94
CA ALA A 10 46.76 -8.19 15.11
C ALA A 10 45.61 -8.10 16.12
N LEU A 11 45.95 -8.19 17.41
CA LEU A 11 45.03 -7.90 18.52
C LEU A 11 45.43 -6.55 19.12
N ILE A 12 44.48 -5.62 19.19
CA ILE A 12 44.70 -4.27 19.73
C ILE A 12 44.01 -4.20 21.09
N VAL A 13 44.77 -3.88 22.13
CA VAL A 13 44.27 -3.70 23.50
C VAL A 13 44.62 -2.29 23.95
N GLY A 14 43.65 -1.57 24.51
CA GLY A 14 43.85 -0.21 24.96
C GLY A 14 42.75 0.26 25.91
N PRO A 15 42.97 1.40 26.58
CA PRO A 15 41.98 1.99 27.47
C PRO A 15 40.73 2.44 26.69
N ARG A 16 39.56 2.25 27.30
CA ARG A 16 38.25 2.56 26.69
C ARG A 16 38.12 4.03 26.26
N GLU A 17 38.76 4.93 26.98
CA GLU A 17 38.80 6.39 26.70
C GLU A 17 39.48 6.73 25.37
N LYS A 18 40.37 5.87 24.86
CA LYS A 18 41.11 6.09 23.61
C LYS A 18 40.51 5.32 22.43
N LEU A 19 39.41 4.60 22.65
CA LEU A 19 38.79 3.75 21.63
C LEU A 19 38.38 4.56 20.39
N GLU A 20 37.70 5.69 20.57
CA GLU A 20 37.19 6.53 19.48
C GLU A 20 38.34 7.07 18.61
N GLY A 21 39.33 7.73 19.21
CA GLY A 21 40.49 8.23 18.47
C GLY A 21 41.32 7.14 17.80
N THR A 22 41.39 5.94 18.41
CA THR A 22 42.07 4.79 17.78
C THR A 22 41.32 4.32 16.54
N ILE A 23 39.98 4.21 16.61
CA ILE A 23 39.14 3.83 15.47
C ILE A 23 39.30 4.83 14.32
N GLU A 24 39.30 6.14 14.61
CA GLU A 24 39.48 7.18 13.58
C GLU A 24 40.81 7.07 12.86
N VAL A 25 41.91 6.91 13.61
CA VAL A 25 43.25 6.75 13.04
C VAL A 25 43.32 5.48 12.19
N LEU A 26 42.85 4.35 12.72
CA LEU A 26 42.82 3.07 11.99
C LEU A 26 41.98 3.15 10.71
N HIS A 27 40.82 3.82 10.77
CA HIS A 27 39.97 4.05 9.61
C HIS A 27 40.63 4.98 8.58
N SER A 28 41.36 6.02 9.03
CA SER A 28 42.07 6.95 8.15
C SER A 28 43.17 6.26 7.33
N MET A 29 43.82 5.24 7.92
CA MET A 29 44.89 4.48 7.26
C MET A 29 44.37 3.59 6.13
N LYS A 30 43.11 3.10 6.21
CA LYS A 30 42.50 2.19 5.21
C LYS A 30 43.29 0.90 4.93
N LEU A 31 44.05 0.42 5.91
CA LEU A 31 44.91 -0.77 5.79
C LEU A 31 44.38 -1.99 6.54
N LEU A 32 43.23 -1.89 7.20
CA LEU A 32 42.71 -2.93 8.08
C LEU A 32 41.43 -3.56 7.53
N HIS A 33 41.33 -4.87 7.69
CA HIS A 33 40.11 -5.63 7.55
C HIS A 33 39.65 -6.06 8.95
N ILE A 34 38.47 -5.60 9.36
CA ILE A 34 37.90 -5.92 10.67
C ILE A 34 37.23 -7.30 10.57
N VAL A 35 37.56 -8.18 11.51
CA VAL A 35 36.92 -9.50 11.65
C VAL A 35 35.92 -9.41 12.78
N ASP A 36 34.67 -9.83 12.52
CA ASP A 36 33.62 -9.80 13.52
C ASP A 36 33.95 -10.72 14.70
N HIS A 37 33.76 -10.20 15.91
CA HIS A 37 33.93 -10.98 17.12
C HIS A 37 32.61 -11.69 17.44
N HIS A 38 32.60 -13.02 17.38
CA HIS A 38 31.38 -13.83 17.59
C HIS A 38 31.03 -14.10 19.06
N GLY A 39 31.55 -13.32 20.02
CA GLY A 39 31.08 -13.31 21.41
C GLY A 39 31.23 -14.63 22.17
N GLY A 40 32.18 -15.48 21.78
CA GLY A 40 32.38 -16.81 22.38
C GLY A 40 33.28 -16.86 23.61
N GLU A 41 33.92 -15.74 24.00
CA GLU A 41 34.78 -15.66 25.18
C GLU A 41 34.04 -14.96 26.34
N GLU A 42 33.73 -15.69 27.43
CA GLU A 42 33.10 -15.14 28.64
C GLU A 42 33.88 -13.94 29.22
N THR A 43 35.18 -13.86 28.96
CA THR A 43 36.06 -12.82 29.49
C THR A 43 35.90 -11.47 28.77
N PHE A 44 35.44 -11.45 27.52
CA PHE A 44 35.34 -10.21 26.71
C PHE A 44 34.00 -10.14 25.95
N PRO A 45 32.91 -9.73 26.61
CA PRO A 45 31.64 -9.51 25.92
C PRO A 45 31.75 -8.39 24.88
N ILE A 46 30.95 -8.50 23.80
CA ILE A 46 30.84 -7.46 22.77
C ILE A 46 30.40 -6.15 23.44
N GLY A 47 31.19 -5.10 23.26
CA GLY A 47 30.93 -3.78 23.80
C GLY A 47 29.72 -3.10 23.14
N LYS A 48 29.15 -2.11 23.83
CA LYS A 48 28.12 -1.24 23.25
C LYS A 48 28.75 -0.31 22.18
N PRO A 49 28.06 -0.04 21.06
CA PRO A 49 28.50 0.96 20.10
C PRO A 49 28.74 2.33 20.75
N LEU A 50 29.59 3.15 20.12
CA LEU A 50 29.70 4.56 20.49
C LEU A 50 28.32 5.22 20.35
N ALA A 51 27.96 6.10 21.28
CA ALA A 51 26.64 6.74 21.32
C ALA A 51 26.31 7.43 19.98
N GLN A 52 27.29 8.15 19.40
CA GLN A 52 27.15 8.81 18.11
C GLN A 52 26.89 7.83 16.95
N ALA A 53 27.48 6.63 17.00
CA ALA A 53 27.31 5.60 15.97
C ALA A 53 25.91 4.96 16.01
N ALA A 54 25.35 4.78 17.21
CA ALA A 54 23.97 4.31 17.37
C ALA A 54 22.97 5.31 16.76
N GLU A 55 23.17 6.60 17.02
CA GLU A 55 22.30 7.65 16.48
C GLU A 55 22.40 7.81 14.95
N LEU A 56 23.61 7.64 14.37
CA LEU A 56 23.80 7.62 12.92
C LEU A 56 23.14 6.41 12.27
N SER A 57 23.19 5.25 12.94
CA SER A 57 22.55 4.02 12.46
C SER A 57 21.03 4.17 12.39
N ASP A 58 20.41 4.74 13.43
CA ASP A 58 18.97 5.07 13.42
C ASP A 58 18.61 6.02 12.27
N SER A 59 19.41 7.07 12.07
CA SER A 59 19.23 8.03 10.99
C SER A 59 19.35 7.39 9.59
N LEU A 60 20.24 6.41 9.43
CA LEU A 60 20.41 5.65 8.18
C LEU A 60 19.23 4.72 7.89
N VAL A 61 18.71 4.02 8.91
CA VAL A 61 17.54 3.16 8.78
C VAL A 61 16.34 4.00 8.31
N LYS A 62 16.15 5.17 8.94
CA LYS A 62 15.13 6.16 8.57
C LYS A 62 15.26 6.63 7.13
N LEU A 63 16.46 7.05 6.72
CA LEU A 63 16.74 7.44 5.33
C LEU A 63 16.47 6.31 4.33
N ARG A 64 16.84 5.07 4.66
CA ARG A 64 16.63 3.91 3.79
C ARG A 64 15.14 3.59 3.64
N SER A 65 14.35 3.71 4.72
CA SER A 65 12.89 3.60 4.67
C SER A 65 12.28 4.65 3.73
N ILE A 66 12.68 5.92 3.90
CA ILE A 66 12.24 7.03 3.04
C ILE A 66 12.63 6.78 1.57
N ALA A 67 13.88 6.37 1.32
CA ALA A 67 14.37 6.09 -0.03
C ALA A 67 13.58 4.96 -0.70
N SER A 68 13.21 3.92 0.07
CA SER A 68 12.35 2.83 -0.38
C SER A 68 10.95 3.33 -0.76
N ILE A 69 10.33 4.17 0.08
CA ILE A 69 8.99 4.74 -0.21
C ILE A 69 9.03 5.62 -1.48
N LEU A 70 10.09 6.41 -1.63
CA LEU A 70 10.27 7.31 -2.78
C LEU A 70 10.86 6.60 -4.02
N ALA A 71 11.18 5.30 -3.92
CA ALA A 71 11.86 4.51 -4.93
C ALA A 71 13.12 5.18 -5.51
N VAL A 72 13.85 6.01 -4.74
CA VAL A 72 14.98 6.79 -5.26
C VAL A 72 16.13 5.85 -5.62
N GLU A 73 16.60 5.92 -6.88
CA GLU A 73 17.83 5.22 -7.27
C GLU A 73 19.03 5.94 -6.63
N GLU A 74 19.92 5.17 -6.01
CA GLU A 74 21.15 5.70 -5.41
C GLU A 74 21.98 6.39 -6.49
N HIS A 75 22.01 7.71 -6.47
CA HIS A 75 22.91 8.52 -7.30
C HIS A 75 23.89 9.23 -6.37
N LEU A 76 25.06 8.62 -6.19
CA LEU A 76 26.15 9.13 -5.37
C LEU A 76 26.90 10.24 -6.11
N GLU A 77 26.29 11.42 -6.28
CA GLU A 77 26.90 12.48 -7.08
C GLU A 77 27.73 13.49 -6.28
N LYS A 78 27.75 13.46 -4.94
CA LYS A 78 28.72 14.21 -4.11
C LYS A 78 28.68 13.78 -2.63
N LYS A 79 29.87 13.63 -2.03
CA LYS A 79 30.00 13.62 -0.56
C LYS A 79 29.90 15.07 -0.08
N GLU A 80 28.79 15.40 0.56
CA GLU A 80 28.61 16.68 1.24
C GLU A 80 28.89 16.44 2.73
N GLU A 81 29.84 17.19 3.31
CA GLU A 81 30.05 17.17 4.75
C GLU A 81 28.93 17.98 5.41
N LEU A 82 28.04 17.28 6.11
CA LEU A 82 26.92 17.88 6.85
C LEU A 82 27.14 17.65 8.34
N LYS A 83 26.85 18.66 9.15
CA LYS A 83 26.77 18.49 10.60
C LYS A 83 25.62 17.55 10.94
N LEU A 84 25.83 16.68 11.93
CA LEU A 84 24.84 15.68 12.36
C LEU A 84 23.48 16.31 12.71
N ALA A 85 23.49 17.49 13.34
CA ALA A 85 22.26 18.20 13.70
C ALA A 85 21.45 18.66 12.47
N GLU A 86 22.12 19.26 11.47
CA GLU A 86 21.48 19.71 10.23
C GLU A 86 20.94 18.52 9.40
N LEU A 87 21.67 17.40 9.42
CA LEU A 87 21.22 16.16 8.78
C LEU A 87 19.91 15.66 9.40
N ARG A 88 19.80 15.65 10.74
CA ARG A 88 18.60 15.22 11.46
C ARG A 88 17.39 16.08 11.16
N GLU A 89 17.55 17.40 11.18
CA GLU A 89 16.44 18.33 10.90
C GLU A 89 15.88 18.10 9.49
N ARG A 90 16.77 17.91 8.51
CA ARG A 90 16.39 17.57 7.14
C ARG A 90 15.69 16.21 7.07
N ILE A 91 16.19 15.18 7.76
CA ILE A 91 15.55 13.85 7.80
C ILE A 91 14.15 13.95 8.41
N LEU A 92 14.00 14.58 9.56
CA LEU A 92 12.71 14.74 10.24
C LEU A 92 11.69 15.47 9.36
N THR A 93 12.12 16.55 8.71
CA THR A 93 11.25 17.30 7.78
C THR A 93 10.84 16.44 6.59
N LEU A 94 11.75 15.60 6.07
CA LEU A 94 11.44 14.66 5.00
C LEU A 94 10.47 13.58 5.46
N GLU A 95 10.70 12.98 6.62
CA GLU A 95 9.85 11.96 7.20
C GLU A 95 8.43 12.43 7.37
N LEU A 96 8.22 13.59 8.03
CA LEU A 96 6.88 14.11 8.28
C LEU A 96 6.12 14.34 6.97
N ASN A 97 6.75 15.04 6.03
CA ASN A 97 6.12 15.34 4.74
C ASN A 97 5.81 14.09 3.90
N ILE A 98 6.68 13.08 3.93
CA ILE A 98 6.50 11.87 3.12
C ILE A 98 5.49 10.93 3.78
N THR A 99 5.54 10.82 5.10
CA THR A 99 4.63 9.96 5.88
C THR A 99 3.20 10.45 5.78
N GLU A 100 2.96 11.77 5.85
CA GLU A 100 1.62 12.34 5.68
C GLU A 100 1.05 12.05 4.29
N GLU A 101 1.84 12.27 3.24
CA GLU A 101 1.43 12.05 1.85
C GLU A 101 1.23 10.56 1.54
N ASP A 102 2.08 9.68 2.08
CA ASP A 102 1.94 8.22 1.94
C ASP A 102 0.70 7.70 2.68
N ASN A 103 0.43 8.22 3.88
CA ASN A 103 -0.79 7.90 4.62
C ASN A 103 -2.06 8.39 3.89
N ALA A 104 -2.01 9.60 3.31
CA ALA A 104 -3.10 10.12 2.49
C ALA A 104 -3.34 9.25 1.26
N ARG A 105 -2.27 8.84 0.56
CA ARG A 105 -2.32 7.92 -0.57
C ARG A 105 -2.97 6.58 -0.18
N LYS A 106 -2.49 5.94 0.89
CA LYS A 106 -3.04 4.66 1.39
C LYS A 106 -4.52 4.77 1.74
N LYS A 107 -4.95 5.86 2.37
CA LYS A 107 -6.38 6.12 2.64
C LYS A 107 -7.19 6.21 1.36
N ILE A 108 -6.72 6.94 0.35
CA ILE A 108 -7.43 7.06 -0.93
C ILE A 108 -7.49 5.70 -1.64
N GLU A 109 -6.40 4.94 -1.66
CA GLU A 109 -6.37 3.58 -2.24
C GLU A 109 -7.35 2.64 -1.53
N SER A 110 -7.44 2.69 -0.20
CA SER A 110 -8.44 1.94 0.57
C SER A 110 -9.88 2.33 0.18
N LEU A 111 -10.17 3.63 0.14
CA LEU A 111 -11.50 4.13 -0.24
C LEU A 111 -11.89 3.71 -1.66
N LEU A 112 -10.94 3.74 -2.60
CA LEU A 112 -11.17 3.26 -3.96
C LEU A 112 -11.48 1.76 -4.00
N GLY A 113 -10.82 0.96 -3.16
CA GLY A 113 -11.15 -0.45 -2.97
C GLY A 113 -12.58 -0.64 -2.46
N ASP A 114 -13.01 0.16 -1.49
CA ASP A 114 -14.36 0.11 -0.94
C ASP A 114 -15.42 0.53 -1.98
N PHE A 115 -15.18 1.59 -2.75
CA PHE A 115 -16.06 2.01 -3.84
C PHE A 115 -16.15 0.94 -4.93
N SER A 116 -15.02 0.33 -5.33
CA SER A 116 -15.00 -0.73 -6.33
C SER A 116 -15.81 -1.95 -5.89
N ARG A 117 -15.66 -2.39 -4.63
CA ARG A 117 -16.49 -3.47 -4.06
C ARG A 117 -17.97 -3.10 -4.09
N ARG A 118 -18.31 -1.91 -3.62
CA ARG A 118 -19.70 -1.43 -3.59
C ARG A 118 -20.32 -1.33 -4.98
N ILE A 119 -19.54 -0.96 -6.00
CA ILE A 119 -19.98 -0.95 -7.40
C ILE A 119 -20.30 -2.37 -7.87
N GLU A 120 -19.42 -3.34 -7.61
CA GLU A 120 -19.65 -4.75 -7.98
C GLU A 120 -20.86 -5.38 -7.27
N GLU A 121 -21.10 -4.98 -6.02
CA GLU A 121 -22.27 -5.38 -5.25
C GLU A 121 -23.57 -4.75 -5.78
N LEU A 122 -23.55 -3.48 -6.23
CA LEU A 122 -24.74 -2.78 -6.73
C LEU A 122 -25.12 -3.13 -8.17
N ARG A 123 -24.15 -3.54 -9.00
CA ARG A 123 -24.36 -3.86 -10.43
C ARG A 123 -25.53 -4.83 -10.68
N PRO A 124 -25.64 -5.99 -10.00
CA PRO A 124 -26.74 -6.92 -10.18
C PRO A 124 -28.10 -6.29 -9.90
N PHE A 125 -28.20 -5.47 -8.84
CA PHE A 125 -29.45 -4.83 -8.43
C PHE A 125 -29.82 -3.67 -9.37
N ALA A 126 -28.82 -2.97 -9.92
CA ALA A 126 -29.04 -1.95 -10.95
C ALA A 126 -29.56 -2.54 -12.26
N ALA A 127 -29.13 -3.75 -12.63
CA ALA A 127 -29.69 -4.47 -13.78
C ALA A 127 -31.18 -4.82 -13.57
N LEU A 128 -31.53 -5.26 -12.35
CA LEU A 128 -32.90 -5.59 -11.97
C LEU A 128 -33.83 -4.36 -11.87
N ARG A 129 -33.28 -3.15 -11.71
CA ARG A 129 -34.02 -1.87 -11.63
C ARG A 129 -35.12 -1.83 -10.56
N LEU A 130 -34.97 -2.62 -9.51
CA LEU A 130 -35.87 -2.64 -8.35
C LEU A 130 -35.25 -1.83 -7.20
N PRO A 131 -36.01 -0.95 -6.53
CA PRO A 131 -35.55 -0.26 -5.33
C PRO A 131 -35.06 -1.24 -4.25
N LEU A 132 -33.96 -0.90 -3.54
CA LEU A 132 -33.35 -1.79 -2.55
C LEU A 132 -34.28 -2.09 -1.36
N GLU A 133 -35.23 -1.20 -1.08
CA GLU A 133 -36.25 -1.34 -0.04
C GLU A 133 -37.16 -2.53 -0.30
N LEU A 134 -37.43 -2.85 -1.57
CA LEU A 134 -38.27 -3.99 -1.94
C LEU A 134 -37.59 -5.33 -1.69
N TYR A 135 -36.32 -5.38 -1.33
CA TYR A 135 -35.67 -6.65 -1.02
C TYR A 135 -35.80 -7.05 0.46
N ARG A 136 -36.44 -6.22 1.29
CA ARG A 136 -36.51 -6.41 2.75
C ARG A 136 -37.87 -5.99 3.31
N GLY A 137 -38.11 -6.35 4.57
CA GLY A 137 -39.25 -5.82 5.33
C GLY A 137 -40.57 -6.58 5.18
N TYR A 138 -40.59 -7.72 4.49
CA TYR A 138 -41.81 -8.54 4.37
C TYR A 138 -41.93 -9.54 5.52
N GLU A 139 -43.14 -9.67 6.07
CA GLU A 139 -43.44 -10.65 7.12
C GLU A 139 -43.71 -12.05 6.57
N SER A 140 -44.33 -12.16 5.40
CA SER A 140 -44.76 -13.43 4.79
C SER A 140 -43.97 -13.83 3.54
N VAL A 141 -43.14 -12.92 3.01
CA VAL A 141 -42.36 -13.11 1.77
C VAL A 141 -40.86 -13.10 2.09
N VAL A 142 -40.11 -13.97 1.40
CA VAL A 142 -38.65 -14.01 1.40
C VAL A 142 -38.17 -13.61 0.01
N VAL A 143 -37.16 -12.76 -0.02
CA VAL A 143 -36.52 -12.32 -1.27
C VAL A 143 -35.17 -13.04 -1.40
N LEU A 144 -35.04 -13.85 -2.44
CA LEU A 144 -33.81 -14.52 -2.80
C LEU A 144 -33.16 -13.76 -3.95
N ALA A 145 -32.15 -12.95 -3.63
CA ALA A 145 -31.36 -12.22 -4.61
C ALA A 145 -30.03 -12.92 -4.88
N GLY A 146 -29.61 -12.96 -6.14
CA GLY A 146 -28.37 -13.62 -6.52
C GLY A 146 -28.01 -13.45 -7.99
N ARG A 147 -27.06 -14.27 -8.43
CA ARG A 147 -26.65 -14.39 -9.83
C ARG A 147 -26.95 -15.80 -10.32
N THR A 148 -27.29 -15.94 -11.59
CA THR A 148 -27.51 -17.23 -12.26
C THR A 148 -26.61 -17.37 -13.47
N ALA A 149 -26.09 -18.58 -13.70
CA ALA A 149 -25.25 -18.87 -14.87
C ALA A 149 -26.09 -19.13 -16.13
N LYS A 150 -27.36 -19.49 -15.96
CA LYS A 150 -28.32 -19.80 -17.01
C LYS A 150 -29.64 -19.09 -16.73
N ALA A 151 -30.38 -18.79 -17.79
CA ALA A 151 -31.74 -18.28 -17.66
C ALA A 151 -32.63 -19.29 -16.94
N VAL A 152 -33.48 -18.81 -16.04
CA VAL A 152 -34.35 -19.68 -15.24
C VAL A 152 -35.66 -19.90 -15.99
N GLU A 153 -35.87 -21.12 -16.48
CA GLU A 153 -37.08 -21.51 -17.20
C GLU A 153 -38.04 -22.30 -16.28
N GLY A 154 -39.34 -22.08 -16.46
CA GLY A 154 -40.39 -22.84 -15.76
C GLY A 154 -40.65 -22.45 -14.30
N PHE A 155 -40.13 -21.30 -13.85
CA PHE A 155 -40.35 -20.79 -12.49
C PHE A 155 -41.84 -20.57 -12.19
N ASP A 156 -42.55 -19.87 -13.08
CA ASP A 156 -43.97 -19.53 -12.89
C ASP A 156 -44.87 -20.78 -12.77
N ALA A 157 -44.51 -21.84 -13.49
CA ALA A 157 -45.23 -23.12 -13.44
C ALA A 157 -44.95 -23.89 -12.13
N ALA A 158 -43.73 -23.80 -11.60
CA ALA A 158 -43.33 -24.47 -10.37
C ALA A 158 -43.79 -23.70 -9.11
N PHE A 159 -43.81 -22.37 -9.17
CA PHE A 159 -44.12 -21.47 -8.06
C PHE A 159 -45.12 -20.38 -8.49
N PRO A 160 -46.40 -20.71 -8.69
CA PRO A 160 -47.41 -19.77 -9.21
C PRO A 160 -47.74 -18.60 -8.25
N ARG A 161 -47.25 -18.64 -7.01
CA ARG A 161 -47.37 -17.57 -6.00
C ARG A 161 -46.07 -16.79 -5.81
N GLY A 162 -45.05 -17.08 -6.60
CA GLY A 162 -43.77 -16.37 -6.58
C GLY A 162 -43.63 -15.47 -7.79
N GLU A 163 -42.91 -14.36 -7.63
CA GLU A 163 -42.52 -13.49 -8.74
C GLU A 163 -41.00 -13.57 -8.95
N LEU A 164 -40.58 -13.66 -10.21
CA LEU A 164 -39.17 -13.72 -10.59
C LEU A 164 -38.79 -12.53 -11.46
N PHE A 165 -37.75 -11.82 -11.05
CA PHE A 165 -37.12 -10.78 -11.84
C PHE A 165 -35.73 -11.26 -12.25
N GLU A 166 -35.46 -11.29 -13.55
CA GLU A 166 -34.15 -11.67 -14.10
C GLU A 166 -33.67 -10.58 -15.07
N ALA A 167 -32.42 -10.14 -14.92
CA ALA A 167 -31.77 -9.18 -15.82
C ALA A 167 -30.25 -9.35 -15.80
N ASP A 168 -29.62 -9.46 -16.97
CA ASP A 168 -28.16 -9.55 -17.14
C ASP A 168 -27.45 -10.57 -16.21
N GLY A 169 -28.08 -11.74 -15.99
CA GLY A 169 -27.57 -12.79 -15.10
C GLY A 169 -27.71 -12.50 -13.60
N ALA A 170 -28.38 -11.40 -13.23
CA ALA A 170 -28.87 -11.14 -11.89
C ALA A 170 -30.32 -11.60 -11.77
N LEU A 171 -30.69 -12.08 -10.59
CA LEU A 171 -32.01 -12.62 -10.31
C LEU A 171 -32.50 -12.24 -8.92
N ALA A 172 -33.79 -11.91 -8.81
CA ALA A 172 -34.49 -11.69 -7.57
C ALA A 172 -35.83 -12.44 -7.59
N ALA A 173 -35.96 -13.43 -6.71
CA ALA A 173 -37.19 -14.19 -6.53
C ALA A 173 -37.91 -13.76 -5.25
N PHE A 174 -39.18 -13.37 -5.39
CA PHE A 174 -40.08 -13.00 -4.30
C PHE A 174 -41.01 -14.17 -4.05
N VAL A 175 -40.85 -14.87 -2.92
CA VAL A 175 -41.58 -16.11 -2.66
C VAL A 175 -42.14 -16.17 -1.24
N PRO A 176 -43.30 -16.80 -1.00
CA PRO A 176 -43.78 -17.03 0.35
C PRO A 176 -42.77 -17.82 1.18
N LYS A 177 -42.66 -17.51 2.48
CA LYS A 177 -41.73 -18.17 3.41
C LYS A 177 -41.79 -19.70 3.34
N ASP A 178 -42.99 -20.25 3.19
CA ASP A 178 -43.24 -21.69 3.13
C ASP A 178 -42.57 -22.40 1.94
N HIS A 179 -42.17 -21.65 0.91
CA HIS A 179 -41.57 -22.18 -0.32
C HIS A 179 -40.12 -21.74 -0.54
N ALA A 180 -39.51 -21.00 0.40
CA ALA A 180 -38.16 -20.45 0.24
C ALA A 180 -37.10 -21.53 -0.04
N ASP A 181 -37.12 -22.64 0.70
CA ASP A 181 -36.14 -23.73 0.54
C ASP A 181 -36.30 -24.49 -0.79
N ALA A 182 -37.56 -24.70 -1.21
CA ALA A 182 -37.87 -25.34 -2.47
C ALA A 182 -37.40 -24.49 -3.66
N VAL A 183 -37.56 -23.16 -3.56
CA VAL A 183 -37.13 -22.21 -4.57
C VAL A 183 -35.60 -22.14 -4.64
N ALA A 184 -34.91 -22.06 -3.50
CA ALA A 184 -33.44 -22.08 -3.46
C ALA A 184 -32.87 -23.36 -4.11
N SER A 185 -33.49 -24.51 -3.83
CA SER A 185 -33.11 -25.80 -4.43
C SER A 185 -33.36 -25.84 -5.94
N PHE A 186 -34.47 -25.26 -6.40
CA PHE A 186 -34.78 -25.14 -7.82
C PHE A 186 -33.78 -24.24 -8.55
N LEU A 187 -33.52 -23.05 -8.02
CA LEU A 187 -32.58 -22.08 -8.57
C LEU A 187 -31.14 -22.61 -8.62
N SER A 188 -30.75 -23.44 -7.65
CA SER A 188 -29.42 -24.08 -7.63
C SER A 188 -29.14 -24.93 -8.89
N ARG A 189 -30.17 -25.50 -9.52
CA ARG A 189 -30.04 -26.27 -10.78
C ARG A 189 -29.60 -25.40 -11.97
N PHE A 190 -29.85 -24.09 -11.88
CA PHE A 190 -29.47 -23.08 -12.86
C PHE A 190 -28.17 -22.35 -12.49
N GLY A 191 -27.44 -22.86 -11.48
CA GLY A 191 -26.18 -22.27 -11.01
C GLY A 191 -26.38 -20.99 -10.20
N PHE A 192 -27.46 -20.92 -9.43
CA PHE A 192 -27.73 -19.79 -8.56
C PHE A 192 -26.67 -19.65 -7.46
N SER A 193 -26.10 -18.45 -7.37
CA SER A 193 -25.26 -18.02 -6.26
C SER A 193 -25.93 -16.85 -5.55
N GLN A 194 -26.25 -17.02 -4.27
CA GLN A 194 -26.88 -15.97 -3.47
C GLN A 194 -25.92 -14.78 -3.31
N VAL A 195 -26.46 -13.58 -3.46
CA VAL A 195 -25.74 -12.32 -3.24
C VAL A 195 -26.42 -11.58 -2.09
N GLU A 196 -25.63 -11.13 -1.12
CA GLU A 196 -26.17 -10.31 -0.04
C GLU A 196 -26.69 -8.99 -0.59
N VAL A 197 -27.90 -8.62 -0.18
CA VAL A 197 -28.50 -7.35 -0.58
C VAL A 197 -27.70 -6.21 0.09
N PRO A 198 -27.18 -5.23 -0.68
CA PRO A 198 -26.43 -4.09 -0.14
C PRO A 198 -27.25 -3.24 0.81
N LYS A 199 -26.69 -2.87 1.96
CA LYS A 199 -27.37 -1.99 2.93
C LYS A 199 -27.59 -0.60 2.31
N GLY A 200 -28.82 -0.13 2.35
CA GLY A 200 -29.20 1.17 1.81
C GLY A 200 -30.65 1.20 1.34
N GLU A 201 -31.09 2.39 0.99
CA GLU A 201 -32.41 2.70 0.45
C GLU A 201 -32.21 3.49 -0.85
N GLY A 202 -33.15 3.36 -1.78
CA GLY A 202 -33.21 4.09 -3.04
C GLY A 202 -33.01 3.22 -4.27
N ASP A 203 -33.00 3.92 -5.40
CA ASP A 203 -32.81 3.35 -6.73
C ASP A 203 -31.35 2.88 -6.92
N PRO A 204 -31.11 1.56 -7.12
CA PRO A 204 -29.77 1.03 -7.31
C PRO A 204 -29.03 1.64 -8.50
N VAL A 205 -29.74 2.09 -9.54
CA VAL A 205 -29.13 2.72 -10.72
C VAL A 205 -28.52 4.07 -10.35
N LYS A 206 -29.23 4.87 -9.56
CA LYS A 206 -28.73 6.17 -9.06
C LYS A 206 -27.58 5.97 -8.08
N LEU A 207 -27.69 5.00 -7.18
CA LEU A 207 -26.63 4.67 -6.23
C LEU A 207 -25.36 4.20 -6.95
N LEU A 208 -25.49 3.32 -7.95
CA LEU A 208 -24.38 2.88 -8.79
C LEU A 208 -23.73 4.04 -9.53
N ALA A 209 -24.53 4.91 -10.18
CA ALA A 209 -24.01 6.08 -10.88
C ALA A 209 -23.24 7.03 -9.94
N SER A 210 -23.76 7.25 -8.73
CA SER A 210 -23.09 8.07 -7.71
C SER A 210 -21.77 7.44 -7.23
N ALA A 211 -21.74 6.13 -7.03
CA ALA A 211 -20.54 5.41 -6.60
C ALA A 211 -19.45 5.43 -7.67
N VAL A 212 -19.82 5.26 -8.95
CA VAL A 212 -18.89 5.38 -10.10
C VAL A 212 -18.34 6.80 -10.22
N ALA A 213 -19.18 7.82 -10.04
CA ALA A 213 -18.75 9.22 -10.08
C ALA A 213 -17.76 9.56 -8.95
N GLU A 214 -18.04 9.10 -7.73
CA GLU A 214 -17.12 9.27 -6.60
C GLU A 214 -15.82 8.47 -6.81
N GLU A 215 -15.87 7.23 -7.30
CA GLU A 215 -14.66 6.46 -7.65
C GLU A 215 -13.78 7.22 -8.65
N ALA A 216 -14.37 7.77 -9.72
CA ALA A 216 -13.65 8.55 -10.72
C ALA A 216 -13.00 9.81 -10.13
N LYS A 217 -13.71 10.53 -9.27
CA LYS A 217 -13.20 11.70 -8.55
C LYS A 217 -12.04 11.35 -7.62
N TRP A 218 -12.14 10.26 -6.87
CA TRP A 218 -11.07 9.79 -5.99
C TRP A 218 -9.86 9.27 -6.77
N ARG A 219 -10.07 8.65 -7.94
CA ARG A 219 -8.97 8.31 -8.87
C ARG A 219 -8.24 9.54 -9.37
N ALA A 220 -8.96 10.56 -9.84
CA ALA A 220 -8.33 11.81 -10.28
C ALA A 220 -7.52 12.47 -9.15
N ARG A 221 -8.04 12.43 -7.93
CA ARG A 221 -7.33 12.93 -6.75
C ARG A 221 -6.08 12.10 -6.41
N LEU A 222 -6.14 10.78 -6.58
CA LEU A 222 -4.98 9.90 -6.41
C LEU A 222 -3.88 10.23 -7.44
N GLU A 223 -4.24 10.41 -8.71
CA GLU A 223 -3.29 10.82 -9.75
C GLU A 223 -2.66 12.17 -9.45
N GLU A 224 -3.43 13.13 -8.93
CA GLU A 224 -2.91 14.43 -8.52
C GLU A 224 -1.87 14.29 -7.39
N VAL A 225 -2.18 13.51 -6.35
CA VAL A 225 -1.27 13.26 -5.21
C VAL A 225 -0.01 12.54 -5.69
N GLN A 226 -0.15 11.52 -6.53
CA GLN A 226 1.00 10.81 -7.13
C GLN A 226 1.84 11.73 -8.03
N GLY A 227 1.20 12.62 -8.79
CA GLY A 227 1.86 13.64 -9.60
C GLY A 227 2.64 14.65 -8.75
N ARG A 228 2.08 15.09 -7.62
CA ARG A 228 2.77 15.94 -6.64
C ARG A 228 4.00 15.24 -6.07
N LEU A 229 3.89 13.97 -5.67
CA LEU A 229 5.03 13.15 -5.20
C LEU A 229 6.11 13.01 -6.28
N TRP A 230 5.73 12.71 -7.52
CA TRP A 230 6.67 12.59 -8.63
C TRP A 230 7.35 13.93 -8.99
N SER A 231 6.60 15.03 -8.94
CA SER A 231 7.16 16.37 -9.18
C SER A 231 8.17 16.77 -8.10
N ARG A 232 7.93 16.41 -6.83
CA ARG A 232 8.87 16.61 -5.72
C ARG A 232 10.13 15.76 -5.91
N ARG A 233 9.97 14.49 -6.35
CA ARG A 233 11.08 13.60 -6.73
C ARG A 233 11.94 14.22 -7.85
N ARG A 234 11.30 14.75 -8.90
CA ARG A 234 11.98 15.33 -10.07
C ARG A 234 12.59 16.71 -9.81
N ARG A 235 11.99 17.57 -8.97
CA ARG A 235 12.57 18.86 -8.58
C ARG A 235 13.88 18.68 -7.83
N ARG A 236 14.02 17.64 -7.01
CA ARG A 236 15.29 17.31 -6.34
C ARG A 236 16.33 16.71 -7.28
N SER A 237 15.91 15.89 -8.24
CA SER A 237 16.79 15.45 -9.35
C SER A 237 17.26 16.61 -10.24
N ARG A 238 16.39 17.59 -10.57
CA ARG A 238 16.68 18.71 -11.49
C ARG A 238 17.34 19.94 -10.87
N SER A 239 17.09 20.23 -9.59
CA SER A 239 17.88 21.27 -8.88
C SER A 239 19.35 20.86 -8.79
N ASN A 240 19.64 19.56 -8.84
CA ASN A 240 20.99 19.03 -8.98
C ASN A 240 21.56 19.17 -10.41
N SER A 241 20.71 19.15 -11.46
CA SER A 241 21.16 19.30 -12.85
C SER A 241 21.40 20.76 -13.28
N ARG A 242 20.74 21.75 -12.67
CA ARG A 242 20.97 23.18 -13.00
C ARG A 242 22.25 23.78 -12.39
N LYS A 243 22.82 23.16 -11.34
CA LYS A 243 24.17 23.50 -10.84
C LYS A 243 25.30 22.91 -11.71
N ARG A 244 24.97 22.19 -12.80
CA ARG A 244 25.91 21.58 -13.77
C ARG A 244 26.14 22.41 -15.04
N ARG A 245 25.95 23.74 -15.03
CA ARG A 245 26.55 24.55 -16.11
C ARG A 245 28.03 24.78 -15.77
N PRO A 246 28.98 24.18 -16.50
CA PRO A 246 30.34 24.68 -16.42
C PRO A 246 30.33 26.09 -17.01
N LEU A 247 30.90 27.03 -16.27
CA LEU A 247 31.53 28.19 -16.87
C LEU A 247 32.67 27.67 -17.76
N SER A 248 32.36 27.25 -18.99
CA SER A 248 33.30 27.48 -20.09
C SER A 248 33.24 29.00 -20.31
N GLY A 249 34.17 29.82 -19.83
CA GLY A 249 35.61 29.72 -20.08
C GLY A 249 35.83 29.93 -21.58
N SER A 250 36.50 30.94 -22.10
CA SER A 250 37.26 32.08 -21.57
C SER A 250 37.92 32.72 -22.80
N ARG A 251 38.27 34.01 -22.73
CA ARG A 251 39.23 34.71 -23.60
C ARG A 251 38.78 35.09 -25.00
#